data_AF-A0AAQ3ATQ7-F1
#
_entry.id   AF-A0AAQ3ATQ7-F1
#
_cell.length_a   1.000
_cell.length_b   1.000
_cell.length_c   1.000
_cell.angle_alpha   90.00
_cell.angle_beta   90.00
_cell.angle_gamma   90.00
#
_symmetry.space_group_name_H-M   'P 1'
#
loop_
_entity.id
_entity.type
_entity.pdbx_description
1 polymer ?
#
loop_
_entity_poly.entity_id
_entity_poly.type
_entity_poly.pdbx_seq_one_letter_code
_entity_poly.pdbx_strand_id
1 'polypeptide(L)'
;MRNGMKLRKMLLIAVMSLSVVMISACSQKKSVLDDVKVKYEGYSGHGIAYLDNKKLNSNMVDVFAKKLKLDDYLTEKLKSNELNAEALESEATSDERDKLVKVERWVKDTRVRVSKAQNLKNGDKYVVTIKTGDKENPIKSESKTYTVKGLKKTKKVTAKDIAKDLNVQSYGYNGKGLIAITSKKYKSEVMFHIKNNGSLSNGDKVTIKLPSEFTDYEKFDFRGKKEFTYTVQGLKELSATKDLDEIKKVTDSMVNDEYPYGEYEKYVNTFINMYFVPTSAYSDYSDEKDTSVELNDKSGLEASRKDKITIAVLYTVKDDYDEDDEADDSNTRVVEVTVGNVSIEGDHTNIDSIDTEDDGKVSTQDSSLEVLQHNLAANGIKVK
;
A
#
# COMPACT_ATOMS: atom_id res chain seq x y z
N MET A 1 -14.30 71.78 65.49
CA MET A 1 -13.06 71.18 64.94
C MET A 1 -13.33 69.74 64.48
N ARG A 2 -13.73 69.48 63.22
CA ARG A 2 -13.75 68.08 62.71
C ARG A 2 -13.86 67.88 61.19
N ASN A 3 -13.70 68.92 60.35
CA ASN A 3 -13.78 68.78 58.89
C ASN A 3 -12.44 68.99 58.14
N GLY A 4 -11.37 69.43 58.81
CA GLY A 4 -10.04 69.63 58.17
C GLY A 4 -9.19 68.36 58.03
N MET A 5 -9.54 67.27 58.72
CA MET A 5 -8.69 66.07 58.81
C MET A 5 -9.01 65.00 57.75
N LYS A 6 -10.22 65.02 57.18
CA LYS A 6 -10.63 64.04 56.14
C LYS A 6 -10.10 64.39 54.75
N LEU A 7 -10.00 65.68 54.42
CA LEU A 7 -9.52 66.13 53.10
C LEU A 7 -8.00 65.90 52.95
N ARG A 8 -7.21 66.11 54.01
CA ARG A 8 -5.75 65.81 54.01
C ARG A 8 -5.45 64.32 53.91
N LYS A 9 -6.28 63.43 54.49
CA LYS A 9 -6.13 61.97 54.36
C LYS A 9 -6.54 61.46 52.98
N MET A 10 -7.57 62.03 52.34
CA MET A 10 -7.92 61.66 50.96
C MET A 10 -6.92 62.15 49.92
N LEU A 11 -6.32 63.34 50.11
CA LEU A 11 -5.27 63.82 49.19
C LEU A 11 -3.98 62.97 49.28
N LEU A 12 -3.60 62.52 50.47
CA LEU A 12 -2.45 61.62 50.67
C LEU A 12 -2.68 60.22 50.08
N ILE A 13 -3.91 59.70 50.12
CA ILE A 13 -4.27 58.41 49.51
C ILE A 13 -4.37 58.54 47.99
N ALA A 14 -4.91 59.63 47.46
CA ALA A 14 -4.96 59.89 46.01
C ALA A 14 -3.56 60.07 45.39
N VAL A 15 -2.64 60.74 46.10
CA VAL A 15 -1.24 60.90 45.67
C VAL A 15 -0.44 59.60 45.84
N MET A 16 -0.74 58.74 46.83
CA MET A 16 -0.16 57.40 46.93
C MET A 16 -0.73 56.40 45.91
N SER A 17 -2.00 56.51 45.52
CA SER A 17 -2.56 55.69 44.44
C SER A 17 -2.08 56.14 43.05
N LEU A 18 -1.85 57.45 42.82
CA LEU A 18 -1.25 57.91 41.56
C LEU A 18 0.24 57.59 41.47
N SER A 19 0.99 57.59 42.58
CA SER A 19 2.40 57.19 42.57
C SER A 19 2.60 55.68 42.43
N VAL A 20 1.67 54.85 42.93
CA VAL A 20 1.68 53.39 42.67
C VAL A 20 1.26 53.06 41.23
N VAL A 21 0.36 53.82 40.62
CA VAL A 21 -0.02 53.63 39.20
C VAL A 21 1.12 54.05 38.25
N MET A 22 1.96 55.02 38.61
CA MET A 22 3.16 55.35 37.82
C MET A 22 4.34 54.36 37.97
N ILE A 23 4.39 53.56 39.04
CA ILE A 23 5.46 52.56 39.23
C ILE A 23 5.15 51.22 38.53
N SER A 24 3.87 50.92 38.27
CA SER A 24 3.46 49.71 37.52
C SER A 24 3.63 49.82 35.99
N ALA A 25 3.94 51.00 35.45
CA ALA A 25 4.08 51.20 34.00
C ALA A 25 5.44 50.77 33.42
N CYS A 26 6.44 50.44 34.25
CA CYS A 26 7.84 50.26 33.82
C CYS A 26 8.38 48.82 33.72
N SER A 27 7.60 47.75 33.94
CA SER A 27 8.11 46.37 33.71
C SER A 27 7.11 45.33 33.19
N GLN A 28 5.99 45.75 32.60
CA GLN A 28 5.06 44.78 32.03
C GLN A 28 5.67 44.09 30.80
N LYS A 29 5.97 42.79 30.96
CA LYS A 29 6.36 41.90 29.88
C LYS A 29 5.36 42.00 28.72
N LYS A 30 5.87 42.03 27.48
CA LYS A 30 5.08 42.27 26.26
C LYS A 30 4.73 40.97 25.55
N SER A 31 3.51 40.90 25.03
CA SER A 31 3.09 39.82 24.14
C SER A 31 3.85 39.93 22.82
N VAL A 32 4.19 38.78 22.25
CA VAL A 32 4.77 38.68 20.89
C VAL A 32 3.85 37.92 19.94
N LEU A 33 2.66 37.50 20.39
CA LEU A 33 1.70 36.69 19.63
C LEU A 33 0.50 37.48 19.09
N ASP A 34 0.31 38.75 19.49
CA ASP A 34 -0.94 39.49 19.26
C ASP A 34 -1.34 39.58 17.78
N ASP A 35 -0.39 39.79 16.86
CA ASP A 35 -0.62 39.88 15.41
C ASP A 35 0.02 38.73 14.60
N VAL A 36 0.56 37.71 15.29
CA VAL A 36 1.10 36.51 14.65
C VAL A 36 -0.05 35.67 14.12
N LYS A 37 -0.01 35.38 12.81
CA LYS A 37 -1.02 34.60 12.10
C LYS A 37 -0.59 33.13 11.93
N VAL A 38 -1.57 32.28 11.66
CA VAL A 38 -1.35 30.87 11.31
C VAL A 38 -2.04 30.62 9.98
N LYS A 39 -1.31 30.06 9.01
CA LYS A 39 -1.84 29.59 7.73
C LYS A 39 -2.16 28.10 7.84
N TYR A 40 -3.29 27.70 7.27
CA TYR A 40 -3.70 26.30 7.21
C TYR A 40 -3.79 25.84 5.76
N GLU A 41 -3.24 24.67 5.47
CA GLU A 41 -3.24 24.07 4.13
C GLU A 41 -3.61 22.60 4.16
N GLY A 42 -4.03 22.06 3.02
CA GLY A 42 -4.42 20.66 2.85
C GLY A 42 -5.91 20.38 3.08
N TYR A 43 -6.22 19.13 3.37
CA TYR A 43 -7.57 18.62 3.58
C TYR A 43 -7.87 18.39 5.05
N SER A 44 -9.12 18.55 5.47
CA SER A 44 -9.55 18.31 6.84
C SER A 44 -9.32 16.84 7.24
N GLY A 45 -8.40 16.60 8.17
CA GLY A 45 -7.90 15.27 8.55
C GLY A 45 -6.42 15.08 8.23
N HIS A 46 -5.93 15.82 7.22
CA HIS A 46 -4.57 15.84 6.71
C HIS A 46 -4.00 17.27 6.67
N GLY A 47 -4.61 18.20 7.41
CA GLY A 47 -4.26 19.62 7.35
C GLY A 47 -2.96 19.92 8.08
N ILE A 48 -2.23 20.92 7.58
CA ILE A 48 -0.97 21.40 8.13
C ILE A 48 -1.12 22.86 8.57
N ALA A 49 -0.53 23.22 9.70
CA ALA A 49 -0.48 24.58 10.22
C ALA A 49 0.92 25.18 10.12
N TYR A 50 1.01 26.40 9.60
CA TYR A 50 2.23 27.18 9.48
C TYR A 50 2.10 28.44 10.32
N LEU A 51 2.86 28.51 11.42
CA LEU A 51 2.99 29.73 12.23
C LEU A 51 3.84 30.75 11.48
N ASP A 52 3.44 32.01 11.48
CA ASP A 52 4.25 33.11 10.91
C ASP A 52 5.46 33.40 11.81
N ASN A 53 6.48 32.54 11.70
CA ASN A 53 7.71 32.63 12.49
C ASN A 53 8.48 33.92 12.18
N LYS A 54 8.41 34.44 10.95
CA LYS A 54 9.03 35.72 10.59
C LYS A 54 8.41 36.86 11.39
N LYS A 55 7.07 36.92 11.45
CA LYS A 55 6.37 37.92 12.24
C LYS A 55 6.60 37.75 13.74
N LEU A 56 6.58 36.51 14.23
CA LEU A 56 6.91 36.19 15.62
C LEU A 56 8.31 36.70 16.00
N ASN A 57 9.32 36.36 15.20
CA ASN A 57 10.70 36.78 15.43
C ASN A 57 10.84 38.31 15.38
N SER A 58 10.19 38.97 14.40
CA SER A 58 10.15 40.44 14.34
C SER A 58 9.56 41.06 15.59
N ASN A 59 8.46 40.53 16.11
CA ASN A 59 7.84 41.01 17.35
C ASN A 59 8.77 40.81 18.56
N MET A 60 9.51 39.70 18.63
CA MET A 60 10.51 39.48 19.67
C MET A 60 11.63 40.54 19.58
N VAL A 61 12.16 40.79 18.37
CA VAL A 61 13.17 41.84 18.15
C VAL A 61 12.66 43.20 18.62
N ASP A 62 11.45 43.60 18.22
CA ASP A 62 10.88 44.90 18.59
C ASP A 62 10.78 45.07 20.13
N VAL A 63 10.39 44.00 20.83
CA VAL A 63 10.32 43.98 22.30
C VAL A 63 11.72 44.09 22.93
N PHE A 64 12.71 43.35 22.41
CA PHE A 64 14.08 43.40 22.90
C PHE A 64 14.75 44.75 22.63
N ALA A 65 14.66 45.25 21.41
CA ALA A 65 15.23 46.51 20.97
C ALA A 65 14.70 47.68 21.79
N LYS A 66 13.38 47.73 22.02
CA LYS A 66 12.75 48.74 22.87
C LYS A 66 13.24 48.66 24.32
N LYS A 67 13.43 47.46 24.87
CA LYS A 67 13.88 47.26 26.26
C LYS A 67 15.36 47.65 26.44
N LEU A 68 16.21 47.33 25.46
CA LEU A 68 17.66 47.56 25.51
C LEU A 68 18.09 48.89 24.90
N LYS A 69 17.17 49.63 24.26
CA LYS A 69 17.46 50.82 23.44
C LYS A 69 18.55 50.48 22.41
N LEU A 70 18.31 49.43 21.63
CA LEU A 70 19.14 49.09 20.47
C LEU A 70 18.96 50.13 19.38
N ASP A 71 20.02 50.36 18.61
CA ASP A 71 19.99 51.22 17.44
C ASP A 71 19.07 50.63 16.35
N ASP A 72 18.49 51.50 15.51
CA ASP A 72 17.57 51.09 14.44
C ASP A 72 18.27 50.21 13.40
N TYR A 73 19.54 50.46 13.08
CA TYR A 73 20.33 49.63 12.15
C TYR A 73 20.46 48.19 12.67
N LEU A 74 20.86 48.03 13.94
CA LEU A 74 21.00 46.70 14.55
C LEU A 74 19.64 46.02 14.72
N THR A 75 18.58 46.77 15.02
CA THR A 75 17.22 46.27 15.14
C THR A 75 16.73 45.67 13.82
N GLU A 76 16.90 46.39 12.70
CA GLU A 76 16.50 45.88 11.39
C GLU A 76 17.36 44.70 10.93
N LYS A 77 18.66 44.70 11.24
CA LYS A 77 19.56 43.56 10.99
C LYS A 77 19.17 42.31 11.77
N LEU A 78 18.76 42.45 13.03
CA LEU A 78 18.25 41.34 13.85
C LEU A 78 16.95 40.76 13.27
N LYS A 79 16.07 41.59 12.72
CA LYS A 79 14.85 41.13 12.03
C LYS A 79 15.19 40.38 10.74
N SER A 80 16.14 40.88 9.96
CA SER A 80 16.53 40.26 8.68
C SER A 80 17.27 38.94 8.87
N ASN A 81 18.08 38.83 9.94
CA ASN A 81 18.89 37.65 10.24
C ASN A 81 18.22 36.69 11.24
N GLU A 82 16.89 36.74 11.36
CA GLU A 82 16.08 35.82 12.17
C GLU A 82 16.59 35.65 13.62
N LEU A 83 16.85 36.75 14.32
CA LEU A 83 17.33 36.80 15.72
C LEU A 83 18.77 36.30 15.95
N ASN A 84 19.58 36.12 14.90
CA ASN A 84 21.00 35.79 15.05
C ASN A 84 21.82 37.03 15.47
N ALA A 85 21.90 37.27 16.78
CA ALA A 85 22.62 38.40 17.38
C ALA A 85 24.14 38.26 17.31
N GLU A 86 24.67 37.03 17.40
CA GLU A 86 26.11 36.74 17.33
C GLU A 86 26.72 37.21 16.00
N ALA A 87 25.99 37.03 14.90
CA ALA A 87 26.40 37.47 13.57
C ALA A 87 26.56 39.00 13.42
N LEU A 88 26.14 39.79 14.40
CA LEU A 88 26.18 41.26 14.35
C LEU A 88 27.25 41.86 15.26
N GLU A 89 27.97 41.05 16.05
CA GLU A 89 28.93 41.55 17.04
C GLU A 89 30.10 42.34 16.42
N SER A 90 30.56 41.94 15.24
CA SER A 90 31.64 42.62 14.52
C SER A 90 31.24 43.99 13.96
N GLU A 91 29.94 44.22 13.77
CA GLU A 91 29.38 45.49 13.28
C GLU A 91 28.99 46.43 14.45
N ALA A 92 29.09 45.95 15.70
CA ALA A 92 28.62 46.64 16.89
C ALA A 92 29.75 47.31 17.68
N THR A 93 29.46 48.47 18.27
CA THR A 93 30.29 49.09 19.31
C THR A 93 30.34 48.23 20.58
N SER A 94 31.24 48.55 21.52
CA SER A 94 31.35 47.78 22.76
C SER A 94 30.04 47.74 23.56
N ASP A 95 29.35 48.87 23.68
CA ASP A 95 28.08 48.95 24.40
C ASP A 95 26.95 48.20 23.68
N GLU A 96 27.01 48.13 22.34
CA GLU A 96 26.04 47.39 21.53
C GLU A 96 26.27 45.89 21.62
N ARG A 97 27.53 45.42 21.70
CA ARG A 97 27.83 44.00 21.92
C ARG A 97 27.23 43.49 23.22
N ASP A 98 27.34 44.24 24.32
CA ASP A 98 26.71 43.85 25.59
C ASP A 98 25.18 43.73 25.49
N LYS A 99 24.54 44.56 24.64
CA LYS A 99 23.11 44.46 24.35
C LYS A 99 22.80 43.23 23.49
N LEU A 100 23.62 42.93 22.48
CA LEU A 100 23.45 41.76 21.60
C LEU A 100 23.61 40.45 22.40
N VAL A 101 24.58 40.36 23.31
CA VAL A 101 24.73 39.20 24.23
C VAL A 101 23.47 39.01 25.08
N LYS A 102 22.83 40.10 25.53
CA LYS A 102 21.54 40.02 26.26
C LYS A 102 20.40 39.56 25.36
N VAL A 103 20.33 40.01 24.10
CA VAL A 103 19.35 39.52 23.12
C VAL A 103 19.51 38.02 22.93
N GLU A 104 20.73 37.55 22.68
CA GLU A 104 21.03 36.13 22.48
C GLU A 104 20.58 35.29 23.69
N ARG A 105 20.87 35.76 24.91
CA ARG A 105 20.41 35.12 26.15
C ARG A 105 18.89 35.05 26.24
N TRP A 106 18.19 36.13 25.91
CA TRP A 106 16.73 36.17 25.94
C TRP A 106 16.08 35.33 24.84
N VAL A 107 16.70 35.25 23.66
CA VAL A 107 16.27 34.34 22.59
C VAL A 107 16.39 32.89 23.08
N LYS A 108 17.55 32.50 23.63
CA LYS A 108 17.78 31.16 24.19
C LYS A 108 16.84 30.82 25.36
N ASP A 109 16.47 31.81 26.18
CA ASP A 109 15.51 31.66 27.27
C ASP A 109 14.05 31.51 26.78
N THR A 110 13.73 32.06 25.60
CA THR A 110 12.36 32.09 25.06
C THR A 110 12.03 30.79 24.34
N ARG A 111 11.22 29.93 24.97
CA ARG A 111 10.79 28.65 24.42
C ARG A 111 9.43 28.80 23.72
N VAL A 112 9.42 28.63 22.41
CA VAL A 112 8.20 28.53 21.59
C VAL A 112 7.79 27.07 21.44
N ARG A 113 6.54 26.75 21.74
CA ARG A 113 5.97 25.40 21.52
C ARG A 113 4.65 25.50 20.79
N VAL A 114 4.38 24.48 19.97
CA VAL A 114 3.10 24.32 19.27
C VAL A 114 2.52 22.95 19.61
N SER A 115 1.20 22.89 19.79
CA SER A 115 0.48 21.66 20.17
C SER A 115 0.56 20.54 19.12
N LYS A 116 -0.05 20.73 17.94
CA LYS A 116 -0.07 19.79 16.82
C LYS A 116 -0.06 20.56 15.51
N ALA A 117 0.90 20.30 14.62
CA ALA A 117 1.04 21.03 13.36
C ALA A 117 0.51 20.28 12.12
N GLN A 118 0.13 19.01 12.26
CA GLN A 118 -0.28 18.14 11.15
C GLN A 118 -1.54 17.35 11.49
N ASN A 119 -2.15 16.68 10.49
CA ASN A 119 -3.37 15.89 10.65
C ASN A 119 -4.50 16.71 11.31
N LEU A 120 -4.61 17.98 10.94
CA LEU A 120 -5.58 18.92 11.49
C LEU A 120 -6.90 18.85 10.73
N LYS A 121 -7.99 19.13 11.44
CA LYS A 121 -9.36 19.27 10.91
C LYS A 121 -9.88 20.69 11.14
N ASN A 122 -10.82 21.12 10.30
CA ASN A 122 -11.54 22.37 10.57
C ASN A 122 -12.23 22.29 11.93
N GLY A 123 -12.00 23.29 12.79
CA GLY A 123 -12.48 23.34 14.17
C GLY A 123 -11.47 22.90 15.23
N ASP A 124 -10.35 22.26 14.84
CA ASP A 124 -9.29 21.90 15.80
C ASP A 124 -8.69 23.15 16.46
N LYS A 125 -8.20 22.99 17.69
CA LYS A 125 -7.48 24.04 18.43
C LYS A 125 -5.98 23.89 18.20
N TYR A 126 -5.37 24.89 17.57
CA TYR A 126 -3.92 25.03 17.43
C TYR A 126 -3.40 26.01 18.48
N VAL A 127 -2.70 25.49 19.50
CA VAL A 127 -2.15 26.30 20.59
C VAL A 127 -0.68 26.60 20.34
N VAL A 128 -0.31 27.88 20.42
CA VAL A 128 1.07 28.38 20.46
C VAL A 128 1.35 28.85 21.88
N THR A 129 2.45 28.39 22.46
CA THR A 129 2.86 28.68 23.83
C THR A 129 4.25 29.29 23.84
N ILE A 130 4.39 30.45 24.50
CA ILE A 130 5.67 31.11 24.78
C ILE A 130 5.96 30.96 26.27
N LYS A 131 7.15 30.48 26.61
CA LYS A 131 7.65 30.44 28.00
C LYS A 131 9.02 31.11 28.09
N THR A 132 9.20 31.92 29.12
CA THR A 132 10.45 32.60 29.48
C THR A 132 10.80 32.28 30.93
N GLY A 133 12.07 32.03 31.22
CA GLY A 133 12.57 31.71 32.56
C GLY A 133 13.27 32.90 33.22
N ASP A 134 13.95 33.73 32.44
CA ASP A 134 14.65 34.93 32.92
C ASP A 134 13.63 36.01 33.36
N LYS A 135 13.82 36.54 34.58
CA LYS A 135 13.00 37.62 35.14
C LYS A 135 13.18 38.92 34.35
N GLU A 136 14.37 39.15 33.81
CA GLU A 136 14.70 40.32 33.00
C GLU A 136 14.22 40.20 31.55
N ASN A 137 13.88 38.99 31.08
CA ASN A 137 13.37 38.79 29.73
C ASN A 137 12.02 39.54 29.56
N PRO A 138 11.95 40.52 28.65
CA PRO A 138 10.77 41.36 28.48
C PRO A 138 9.62 40.64 27.77
N ILE A 139 9.80 39.42 27.26
CA ILE A 139 8.73 38.66 26.62
C ILE A 139 7.83 38.00 27.66
N LYS A 140 6.53 38.21 27.49
CA LYS A 140 5.48 37.64 28.33
C LYS A 140 5.37 36.13 28.08
N SER A 141 5.40 35.34 29.15
CA SER A 141 4.98 33.94 29.09
C SER A 141 3.47 33.88 28.88
N GLU A 142 3.03 33.29 27.78
CA GLU A 142 1.62 33.28 27.39
C GLU A 142 1.28 32.11 26.46
N SER A 143 -0.01 31.94 26.18
CA SER A 143 -0.49 30.98 25.19
C SER A 143 -1.63 31.58 24.40
N LYS A 144 -1.61 31.38 23.09
CA LYS A 144 -2.66 31.80 22.17
C LYS A 144 -3.23 30.60 21.45
N THR A 145 -4.55 30.49 21.45
CA THR A 145 -5.28 29.42 20.77
C THR A 145 -5.84 29.95 19.47
N TYR A 146 -5.50 29.30 18.36
CA TYR A 146 -6.06 29.53 17.04
C TYR A 146 -7.05 28.40 16.72
N THR A 147 -8.16 28.74 16.07
CA THR A 147 -9.10 27.73 15.57
C THR A 147 -8.76 27.45 14.11
N VAL A 148 -8.48 26.19 13.78
CA VAL A 148 -8.18 25.74 12.43
C VAL A 148 -9.39 25.95 11.52
N LYS A 149 -9.19 26.67 10.42
CA LYS A 149 -10.24 26.98 9.43
C LYS A 149 -9.64 26.98 8.02
N GLY A 150 -10.50 26.80 7.01
CA GLY A 150 -10.11 26.91 5.60
C GLY A 150 -9.48 25.66 4.98
N LEU A 151 -9.38 24.55 5.72
CA LEU A 151 -8.96 23.26 5.15
C LEU A 151 -10.02 22.74 4.17
N LYS A 152 -9.59 22.14 3.07
CA LYS A 152 -10.49 21.56 2.06
C LYS A 152 -11.28 20.39 2.67
N LYS A 153 -12.52 20.17 2.23
CA LYS A 153 -13.31 19.01 2.66
C LYS A 153 -12.77 17.74 1.99
N THR A 154 -12.67 16.66 2.75
CA THR A 154 -12.39 15.33 2.21
C THR A 154 -13.65 14.73 1.60
N LYS A 155 -13.48 13.86 0.60
CA LYS A 155 -14.54 13.04 0.03
C LYS A 155 -14.65 11.76 0.86
N LYS A 156 -15.83 11.47 1.40
CA LYS A 156 -16.10 10.19 2.04
C LYS A 156 -16.11 9.10 0.98
N VAL A 157 -15.36 8.04 1.21
CA VAL A 157 -15.25 6.91 0.28
C VAL A 157 -15.26 5.59 1.05
N THR A 158 -15.76 4.54 0.41
CA THR A 158 -15.75 3.16 0.93
C THR A 158 -15.09 2.23 -0.07
N ALA A 159 -14.79 0.99 0.33
CA ALA A 159 -14.27 0.00 -0.61
C ALA A 159 -15.22 -0.25 -1.80
N LYS A 160 -16.54 -0.20 -1.55
CA LYS A 160 -17.56 -0.33 -2.60
C LYS A 160 -17.48 0.79 -3.63
N ASP A 161 -17.13 2.01 -3.23
CA ASP A 161 -17.01 3.13 -4.15
C ASP A 161 -15.79 3.03 -5.03
N ILE A 162 -14.68 2.48 -4.51
CA ILE A 162 -13.49 2.18 -5.30
C ILE A 162 -13.76 1.01 -6.25
N ALA A 163 -14.36 -0.08 -5.75
CA ALA A 163 -14.64 -1.30 -6.52
C ALA A 163 -15.53 -1.06 -7.75
N LYS A 164 -16.46 -0.10 -7.71
CA LYS A 164 -17.29 0.29 -8.88
C LYS A 164 -16.47 0.82 -10.06
N ASP A 165 -15.29 1.37 -9.79
CA ASP A 165 -14.38 1.90 -10.81
C ASP A 165 -13.33 0.85 -11.23
N LEU A 166 -13.38 -0.35 -10.66
CA LEU A 166 -12.53 -1.49 -11.01
C LEU A 166 -13.35 -2.50 -11.83
N ASN A 167 -12.69 -3.12 -12.80
CA ASN A 167 -13.19 -4.25 -13.55
C ASN A 167 -12.32 -5.46 -13.20
N VAL A 168 -12.91 -6.38 -12.43
CA VAL A 168 -12.27 -7.62 -11.98
C VAL A 168 -12.75 -8.75 -12.87
N GLN A 169 -11.81 -9.43 -13.53
CA GLN A 169 -12.10 -10.51 -14.47
C GLN A 169 -11.32 -11.76 -14.08
N SER A 170 -11.99 -12.90 -14.07
CA SER A 170 -11.34 -14.20 -14.01
C SER A 170 -10.98 -14.71 -15.40
N TYR A 171 -9.88 -15.44 -15.49
CA TYR A 171 -9.42 -16.08 -16.73
C TYR A 171 -8.66 -17.38 -16.44
N GLY A 172 -8.46 -18.19 -17.48
CA GLY A 172 -7.90 -19.54 -17.38
C GLY A 172 -8.98 -20.61 -17.24
N TYR A 173 -8.66 -21.68 -16.50
CA TYR A 173 -9.49 -22.87 -16.37
C TYR A 173 -10.01 -23.05 -14.95
N ASN A 174 -11.16 -23.70 -14.80
CA ASN A 174 -11.75 -23.98 -13.49
C ASN A 174 -10.81 -24.89 -12.67
N GLY A 175 -10.43 -24.46 -11.46
CA GLY A 175 -9.40 -25.13 -10.64
C GLY A 175 -7.97 -24.63 -10.88
N LYS A 176 -7.75 -23.86 -11.95
CA LYS A 176 -6.48 -23.21 -12.34
C LYS A 176 -6.70 -21.74 -12.74
N GLY A 177 -7.67 -21.10 -12.10
CA GLY A 177 -8.13 -19.75 -12.47
C GLY A 177 -7.28 -18.64 -11.86
N LEU A 178 -7.23 -17.53 -12.58
CA LEU A 178 -6.53 -16.31 -12.19
C LEU A 178 -7.45 -15.10 -12.25
N ILE A 179 -7.05 -14.00 -11.61
CA ILE A 179 -7.74 -12.71 -11.62
C ILE A 179 -6.87 -11.64 -12.28
N ALA A 180 -7.48 -10.86 -13.16
CA ALA A 180 -6.96 -9.59 -13.66
C ALA A 180 -7.83 -8.43 -13.14
N ILE A 181 -7.19 -7.30 -12.79
CA ILE A 181 -7.89 -6.10 -12.32
C ILE A 181 -7.51 -4.92 -13.21
N THR A 182 -8.53 -4.26 -13.77
CA THR A 182 -8.35 -3.12 -14.66
C THR A 182 -9.21 -1.95 -14.22
N SER A 183 -8.85 -0.73 -14.61
CA SER A 183 -9.64 0.48 -14.36
C SER A 183 -9.47 1.50 -15.47
N LYS A 184 -10.55 2.17 -15.85
CA LYS A 184 -10.50 3.35 -16.73
C LYS A 184 -10.10 4.63 -15.99
N LYS A 185 -10.29 4.65 -14.67
CA LYS A 185 -10.11 5.83 -13.83
C LYS A 185 -8.72 5.89 -13.20
N TYR A 186 -8.20 4.75 -12.77
CA TYR A 186 -6.91 4.65 -12.11
C TYR A 186 -5.86 4.13 -13.09
N LYS A 187 -4.75 4.87 -13.21
CA LYS A 187 -3.68 4.61 -14.19
C LYS A 187 -2.30 4.40 -13.55
N SER A 188 -2.25 4.42 -12.23
CA SER A 188 -1.00 4.23 -11.49
C SER A 188 -0.64 2.75 -11.46
N GLU A 189 0.66 2.46 -11.43
CA GLU A 189 1.21 1.14 -11.09
C GLU A 189 0.77 0.82 -9.65
N VAL A 190 -0.24 -0.05 -9.52
CA VAL A 190 -0.82 -0.42 -8.23
C VAL A 190 -0.92 -1.93 -8.19
N MET A 191 -0.31 -2.54 -7.17
CA MET A 191 -0.27 -3.98 -7.01
C MET A 191 -1.40 -4.46 -6.10
N PHE A 192 -2.25 -5.34 -6.60
CA PHE A 192 -3.24 -6.06 -5.82
C PHE A 192 -2.71 -7.41 -5.42
N HIS A 193 -2.84 -7.76 -4.15
CA HIS A 193 -2.48 -9.10 -3.69
C HIS A 193 -3.71 -10.02 -3.72
N ILE A 194 -3.63 -11.09 -4.49
CA ILE A 194 -4.72 -12.05 -4.69
C ILE A 194 -4.32 -13.41 -4.13
N LYS A 195 -5.12 -13.90 -3.19
CA LYS A 195 -4.91 -15.21 -2.59
C LYS A 195 -5.39 -16.34 -3.49
N ASN A 196 -4.68 -17.47 -3.45
CA ASN A 196 -4.91 -18.65 -4.30
C ASN A 196 -5.01 -18.34 -5.81
N ASN A 197 -4.40 -17.25 -6.28
CA ASN A 197 -4.42 -16.85 -7.69
C ASN A 197 -3.58 -17.84 -8.50
N GLY A 198 -4.20 -18.59 -9.42
CA GLY A 198 -3.59 -19.76 -10.08
C GLY A 198 -4.23 -21.08 -9.66
N SER A 199 -5.08 -21.08 -8.63
CA SER A 199 -5.85 -22.26 -8.20
C SER A 199 -7.34 -21.95 -7.97
N LEU A 200 -7.83 -20.84 -8.54
CA LEU A 200 -9.22 -20.42 -8.37
C LEU A 200 -10.18 -21.28 -9.18
N SER A 201 -11.38 -21.48 -8.65
CA SER A 201 -12.49 -22.20 -9.27
C SER A 201 -13.73 -21.33 -9.40
N ASN A 202 -14.58 -21.62 -10.39
CA ASN A 202 -15.89 -21.01 -10.54
C ASN A 202 -16.71 -21.21 -9.24
N GLY A 203 -17.23 -20.11 -8.70
CA GLY A 203 -17.96 -20.09 -7.41
C GLY A 203 -17.11 -19.68 -6.20
N ASP A 204 -15.78 -19.63 -6.32
CA ASP A 204 -14.91 -19.17 -5.23
C ASP A 204 -15.19 -17.72 -4.86
N LYS A 205 -15.12 -17.42 -3.56
CA LYS A 205 -15.24 -16.05 -3.03
C LYS A 205 -13.88 -15.52 -2.65
N VAL A 206 -13.34 -14.64 -3.47
CA VAL A 206 -12.05 -13.98 -3.26
C VAL A 206 -12.25 -12.66 -2.52
N THR A 207 -11.52 -12.46 -1.43
CA THR A 207 -11.48 -11.17 -0.72
C THR A 207 -10.30 -10.35 -1.24
N ILE A 208 -10.61 -9.25 -1.94
CA ILE A 208 -9.62 -8.35 -2.53
C ILE A 208 -9.41 -7.19 -1.57
N LYS A 209 -8.21 -7.09 -1.01
CA LYS A 209 -7.79 -5.96 -0.17
C LYS A 209 -7.38 -4.79 -1.08
N LEU A 210 -7.83 -3.60 -0.75
CA LEU A 210 -7.45 -2.38 -1.45
C LEU A 210 -6.05 -1.95 -1.03
N PRO A 211 -5.14 -1.71 -2.00
CA PRO A 211 -3.83 -1.10 -1.75
C PRO A 211 -3.94 0.29 -1.10
N SER A 212 -2.87 0.69 -0.40
CA SER A 212 -2.82 1.94 0.39
C SER A 212 -3.07 3.19 -0.44
N GLU A 213 -2.73 3.15 -1.73
CA GLU A 213 -2.91 4.17 -2.75
C GLU A 213 -4.38 4.58 -2.90
N PHE A 214 -5.31 3.65 -2.63
CA PHE A 214 -6.75 3.94 -2.63
C PHE A 214 -7.28 4.40 -1.29
N THR A 215 -6.60 4.09 -0.19
CA THR A 215 -7.14 4.25 1.17
C THR A 215 -6.52 5.39 1.96
N ASP A 216 -5.27 5.73 1.66
CA ASP A 216 -4.45 6.69 2.40
C ASP A 216 -4.20 7.96 1.54
N TYR A 217 -5.15 8.26 0.66
CA TYR A 217 -5.13 9.47 -0.14
C TYR A 217 -5.70 10.66 0.64
N GLU A 218 -4.93 11.74 0.80
CA GLU A 218 -5.29 12.92 1.62
C GLU A 218 -6.66 13.55 1.29
N LYS A 219 -7.16 13.36 0.06
CA LYS A 219 -8.46 13.87 -0.38
C LYS A 219 -9.61 13.01 0.12
N PHE A 220 -9.34 11.81 0.61
CA PHE A 220 -10.32 10.81 0.98
C PHE A 220 -10.42 10.67 2.50
N ASP A 221 -11.65 10.52 2.95
CA ASP A 221 -11.99 10.09 4.31
C ASP A 221 -12.56 8.68 4.18
N PHE A 222 -11.66 7.68 4.18
CA PHE A 222 -12.02 6.29 3.94
C PHE A 222 -12.80 5.72 5.13
N ARG A 223 -13.92 5.04 4.86
CA ARG A 223 -14.82 4.48 5.87
C ARG A 223 -15.04 2.99 5.67
N GLY A 224 -15.05 2.26 6.78
CA GLY A 224 -15.33 0.83 6.81
C GLY A 224 -14.10 -0.03 6.46
N LYS A 225 -14.37 -1.27 6.05
CA LYS A 225 -13.33 -2.22 5.67
C LYS A 225 -12.65 -1.81 4.37
N LYS A 226 -11.33 -1.99 4.30
CA LYS A 226 -10.47 -1.73 3.13
C LYS A 226 -10.42 -2.93 2.18
N GLU A 227 -11.53 -3.64 2.02
CA GLU A 227 -11.62 -4.86 1.21
C GLU A 227 -13.01 -4.99 0.59
N PHE A 228 -13.09 -5.74 -0.52
CA PHE A 228 -14.35 -6.14 -1.13
C PHE A 228 -14.25 -7.59 -1.61
N THR A 229 -15.41 -8.24 -1.81
CA THR A 229 -15.48 -9.64 -2.25
C THR A 229 -15.81 -9.71 -3.73
N TYR A 230 -15.12 -10.59 -4.43
CA TYR A 230 -15.40 -10.98 -5.81
C TYR A 230 -15.77 -12.46 -5.85
N THR A 231 -16.77 -12.84 -6.64
CA THR A 231 -17.11 -14.25 -6.89
C THR A 231 -16.54 -14.63 -8.25
N VAL A 232 -15.66 -15.64 -8.24
CA VAL A 232 -14.99 -16.15 -9.43
C VAL A 232 -16.01 -16.78 -10.35
N GLN A 233 -15.98 -16.42 -11.63
CA GLN A 233 -16.91 -16.90 -12.64
C GLN A 233 -16.30 -16.76 -14.04
N GLY A 234 -16.76 -17.59 -14.98
CA GLY A 234 -16.34 -17.51 -16.38
C GLY A 234 -15.00 -18.18 -16.68
N LEU A 235 -14.46 -18.98 -15.75
CA LEU A 235 -13.34 -19.89 -16.04
C LEU A 235 -13.82 -21.01 -16.97
N LYS A 236 -12.96 -21.45 -17.88
CA LYS A 236 -13.25 -22.54 -18.83
C LYS A 236 -13.31 -23.90 -18.10
N GLU A 237 -14.26 -24.76 -18.45
CA GLU A 237 -14.43 -26.09 -17.84
C GLU A 237 -13.78 -27.17 -18.70
N LEU A 238 -12.61 -27.66 -18.29
CA LEU A 238 -11.89 -28.74 -19.02
C LEU A 238 -12.55 -30.11 -18.89
N SER A 239 -13.25 -30.37 -17.78
CA SER A 239 -13.96 -31.63 -17.56
C SER A 239 -15.21 -31.78 -18.44
N ALA A 240 -15.63 -30.72 -19.13
CA ALA A 240 -16.77 -30.73 -20.04
C ALA A 240 -16.39 -31.10 -21.49
N THR A 241 -15.10 -31.34 -21.78
CA THR A 241 -14.62 -31.73 -23.10
C THR A 241 -15.20 -33.07 -23.53
N LYS A 242 -15.68 -33.17 -24.77
CA LYS A 242 -16.35 -34.37 -25.30
C LYS A 242 -15.41 -35.38 -25.94
N ASP A 243 -14.22 -34.96 -26.35
CA ASP A 243 -13.31 -35.78 -27.16
C ASP A 243 -12.43 -36.73 -26.32
N LEU A 244 -12.82 -37.03 -25.08
CA LEU A 244 -12.03 -37.87 -24.16
C LEU A 244 -11.79 -39.29 -24.72
N ASP A 245 -12.70 -39.81 -25.53
CA ASP A 245 -12.55 -41.12 -26.18
C ASP A 245 -11.61 -41.06 -27.41
N GLU A 246 -11.65 -39.97 -28.18
CA GLU A 246 -10.75 -39.73 -29.31
C GLU A 246 -9.32 -39.53 -28.82
N ILE A 247 -9.15 -38.72 -27.78
CA ILE A 247 -7.87 -38.55 -27.08
C ILE A 247 -7.34 -39.90 -26.61
N LYS A 248 -8.19 -40.71 -25.95
CA LYS A 248 -7.77 -42.04 -25.48
C LYS A 248 -7.34 -42.93 -26.64
N LYS A 249 -8.03 -42.88 -27.78
CA LYS A 249 -7.67 -43.67 -28.97
C LYS A 249 -6.28 -43.28 -29.50
N VAL A 250 -5.98 -41.98 -29.56
CA VAL A 250 -4.66 -41.48 -29.97
C VAL A 250 -3.58 -41.95 -28.99
N THR A 251 -3.79 -41.78 -27.68
CA THR A 251 -2.79 -42.19 -26.68
C THR A 251 -2.65 -43.71 -26.55
N ASP A 252 -3.73 -44.47 -26.76
CA ASP A 252 -3.70 -45.93 -26.84
C ASP A 252 -2.85 -46.39 -28.03
N SER A 253 -2.97 -45.74 -29.20
CA SER A 253 -2.12 -46.04 -30.35
C SER A 253 -0.65 -45.82 -30.00
N MET A 254 -0.31 -44.66 -29.45
CA MET A 254 1.07 -44.32 -29.10
C MET A 254 1.70 -45.31 -28.11
N VAL A 255 0.98 -45.70 -27.05
CA VAL A 255 1.53 -46.67 -26.09
C VAL A 255 1.65 -48.07 -26.67
N ASN A 256 0.73 -48.46 -27.56
CA ASN A 256 0.78 -49.76 -28.24
C ASN A 256 1.88 -49.82 -29.32
N ASP A 257 2.24 -48.69 -29.92
CA ASP A 257 3.35 -48.63 -30.88
C ASP A 257 4.71 -48.78 -30.17
N GLU A 258 4.86 -48.22 -28.96
CA GLU A 258 6.07 -48.37 -28.13
C GLU A 258 6.11 -49.71 -27.38
N TYR A 259 4.96 -50.20 -26.92
CA TYR A 259 4.79 -51.46 -26.18
C TYR A 259 3.77 -52.35 -26.88
N PRO A 260 4.17 -53.04 -27.96
CA PRO A 260 3.25 -53.81 -28.79
C PRO A 260 2.84 -55.14 -28.15
N TYR A 261 1.66 -55.63 -28.56
CA TYR A 261 1.24 -57.00 -28.32
C TYR A 261 1.31 -57.78 -29.66
N GLY A 262 2.44 -58.44 -29.88
CA GLY A 262 2.77 -59.18 -31.10
C GLY A 262 3.31 -60.59 -30.84
N GLU A 263 3.88 -61.20 -31.87
CA GLU A 263 4.39 -62.58 -31.79
C GLU A 263 5.63 -62.71 -30.88
N TYR A 264 6.46 -61.66 -30.81
CA TYR A 264 7.76 -61.67 -30.13
C TYR A 264 7.80 -60.83 -28.85
N GLU A 265 6.87 -59.90 -28.69
CA GLU A 265 6.74 -59.00 -27.53
C GLU A 265 5.27 -58.99 -27.14
N LYS A 266 4.95 -59.22 -25.87
CA LYS A 266 3.57 -59.30 -25.39
C LYS A 266 3.36 -58.32 -24.26
N TYR A 267 3.10 -57.06 -24.58
CA TYR A 267 2.78 -56.06 -23.56
C TYR A 267 1.28 -55.87 -23.39
N VAL A 268 0.81 -55.89 -22.14
CA VAL A 268 -0.56 -55.56 -21.78
C VAL A 268 -0.60 -54.13 -21.22
N ASN A 269 -1.14 -53.21 -22.01
CA ASN A 269 -1.26 -51.79 -21.68
C ASN A 269 -2.64 -51.51 -21.06
N THR A 270 -2.68 -51.03 -19.82
CA THR A 270 -3.92 -50.71 -19.10
C THR A 270 -3.98 -49.24 -18.75
N PHE A 271 -5.02 -48.55 -19.24
CA PHE A 271 -5.28 -47.14 -18.93
C PHE A 271 -5.57 -46.93 -17.44
N ILE A 272 -5.00 -45.88 -16.86
CA ILE A 272 -5.22 -45.49 -15.46
C ILE A 272 -6.08 -44.22 -15.37
N ASN A 273 -5.52 -43.07 -15.76
CA ASN A 273 -6.14 -41.74 -15.64
C ASN A 273 -5.68 -40.81 -16.77
N MET A 274 -6.49 -39.79 -17.06
CA MET A 274 -6.17 -38.70 -17.99
C MET A 274 -6.23 -37.34 -17.30
N TYR A 275 -5.25 -36.50 -17.60
CA TYR A 275 -5.12 -35.15 -17.08
C TYR A 275 -4.93 -34.16 -18.23
N PHE A 276 -5.59 -33.01 -18.13
CA PHE A 276 -5.30 -31.85 -18.97
C PHE A 276 -4.46 -30.87 -18.15
N VAL A 277 -3.26 -30.57 -18.65
CA VAL A 277 -2.30 -29.68 -18.03
C VAL A 277 -2.25 -28.40 -18.87
N PRO A 278 -2.81 -27.26 -18.42
CA PRO A 278 -2.69 -26.01 -19.16
C PRO A 278 -1.23 -25.67 -19.44
N THR A 279 -0.87 -25.31 -20.68
CA THR A 279 0.54 -25.01 -21.04
C THR A 279 1.06 -23.79 -20.29
N SER A 280 0.17 -22.89 -19.88
CA SER A 280 0.44 -21.84 -18.91
C SER A 280 1.05 -22.39 -17.61
N ALA A 281 0.62 -23.56 -17.14
CA ALA A 281 1.07 -24.17 -15.90
C ALA A 281 2.56 -24.63 -15.90
N TYR A 282 3.27 -24.55 -17.03
CA TYR A 282 4.65 -25.05 -17.11
C TYR A 282 5.76 -23.98 -17.15
N SER A 283 5.46 -22.68 -17.20
CA SER A 283 6.56 -21.70 -17.25
C SER A 283 6.44 -20.37 -16.51
N ASP A 284 5.27 -19.88 -16.07
CA ASP A 284 5.23 -18.55 -15.42
C ASP A 284 4.09 -18.30 -14.43
N TYR A 285 3.13 -19.22 -14.28
CA TYR A 285 2.14 -19.11 -13.21
C TYR A 285 2.72 -19.73 -11.96
N SER A 286 3.55 -18.92 -11.29
CA SER A 286 4.12 -19.14 -9.97
C SER A 286 3.38 -20.21 -9.16
N ASP A 287 4.09 -21.23 -8.69
CA ASP A 287 3.64 -22.18 -7.66
C ASP A 287 3.18 -21.45 -6.36
N GLU A 288 3.41 -20.13 -6.27
CA GLU A 288 2.84 -19.29 -5.26
C GLU A 288 1.33 -19.18 -5.44
N LYS A 289 0.62 -19.87 -4.54
CA LYS A 289 -0.82 -19.68 -4.33
C LYS A 289 -1.18 -18.19 -4.20
N ASP A 290 -0.31 -17.35 -3.66
CA ASP A 290 -0.60 -15.93 -3.43
C ASP A 290 0.25 -15.05 -4.34
N THR A 291 -0.37 -14.34 -5.29
CA THR A 291 0.37 -13.53 -6.29
C THR A 291 0.01 -12.04 -6.21
N SER A 292 0.89 -11.20 -6.76
CA SER A 292 0.63 -9.78 -6.94
C SER A 292 0.21 -9.52 -8.40
N VAL A 293 -0.94 -8.88 -8.58
CA VAL A 293 -1.52 -8.50 -9.86
C VAL A 293 -1.42 -7.00 -10.03
N GLU A 294 -0.71 -6.57 -11.08
CA GLU A 294 -0.63 -5.14 -11.41
C GLU A 294 -1.94 -4.64 -12.02
N LEU A 295 -2.41 -3.49 -11.55
CA LEU A 295 -3.57 -2.81 -12.11
C LEU A 295 -3.33 -2.47 -13.58
N ASN A 296 -4.29 -2.83 -14.43
CA ASN A 296 -4.27 -2.64 -15.88
C ASN A 296 -3.29 -3.53 -16.66
N ASP A 297 -2.55 -4.41 -16.00
CA ASP A 297 -1.88 -5.49 -16.73
C ASP A 297 -2.92 -6.47 -17.27
N LYS A 298 -2.83 -6.71 -18.58
CA LYS A 298 -3.72 -7.60 -19.34
C LYS A 298 -2.96 -8.74 -19.99
N SER A 299 -1.64 -8.83 -19.78
CA SER A 299 -0.76 -9.83 -20.40
C SER A 299 -1.32 -11.26 -20.23
N GLY A 300 -1.60 -11.67 -18.99
CA GLY A 300 -2.18 -12.98 -18.67
C GLY A 300 -3.58 -13.18 -19.27
N LEU A 301 -4.43 -12.16 -19.24
CA LEU A 301 -5.77 -12.23 -19.84
C LEU A 301 -5.69 -12.46 -21.35
N GLU A 302 -4.80 -11.76 -22.06
CA GLU A 302 -4.63 -11.92 -23.50
C GLU A 302 -3.93 -13.23 -23.87
N ALA A 303 -2.96 -13.69 -23.07
CA ALA A 303 -2.34 -15.00 -23.21
C ALA A 303 -3.39 -16.12 -23.09
N SER A 304 -4.28 -16.03 -22.10
CA SER A 304 -5.31 -17.05 -21.81
C SER A 304 -6.28 -17.36 -22.95
N ARG A 305 -6.42 -16.41 -23.90
CA ARG A 305 -7.26 -16.59 -25.10
C ARG A 305 -6.65 -17.58 -26.09
N LYS A 306 -5.34 -17.77 -26.05
CA LYS A 306 -4.56 -18.65 -26.93
C LYS A 306 -3.98 -19.85 -26.17
N ASP A 307 -4.43 -20.06 -24.94
CA ASP A 307 -3.92 -21.13 -24.10
C ASP A 307 -4.14 -22.49 -24.77
N LYS A 308 -3.04 -23.21 -24.90
CA LYS A 308 -3.02 -24.62 -25.24
C LYS A 308 -2.94 -25.45 -23.96
N ILE A 309 -3.13 -26.74 -24.10
CA ILE A 309 -2.92 -27.73 -23.04
C ILE A 309 -1.95 -28.81 -23.51
N THR A 310 -1.34 -29.46 -22.54
CA THR A 310 -0.72 -30.78 -22.69
C THR A 310 -1.68 -31.81 -22.11
N ILE A 311 -1.95 -32.85 -22.87
CA ILE A 311 -2.67 -34.03 -22.39
C ILE A 311 -1.63 -34.97 -21.79
N ALA A 312 -1.90 -35.49 -20.59
CA ALA A 312 -1.08 -36.51 -19.95
C ALA A 312 -1.96 -37.71 -19.56
N VAL A 313 -1.60 -38.90 -20.05
CA VAL A 313 -2.31 -40.14 -19.78
C VAL A 313 -1.37 -41.14 -19.13
N LEU A 314 -1.81 -41.72 -18.02
CA LEU A 314 -1.05 -42.76 -17.32
C LEU A 314 -1.56 -44.14 -17.71
N TYR A 315 -0.64 -45.05 -17.99
CA TYR A 315 -0.85 -46.46 -18.24
C TYR A 315 -0.02 -47.32 -17.27
N THR A 316 -0.49 -48.52 -16.96
CA THR A 316 0.40 -49.61 -16.53
C THR A 316 0.72 -50.46 -17.74
N VAL A 317 1.99 -50.83 -17.90
CA VAL A 317 2.46 -51.74 -18.94
C VAL A 317 3.02 -52.97 -18.24
N LYS A 318 2.43 -54.13 -18.51
CA LYS A 318 2.90 -55.42 -18.01
C LYS A 318 3.50 -56.20 -19.17
N ASP A 319 4.72 -56.69 -18.98
CA ASP A 319 5.31 -57.70 -19.86
C ASP A 319 4.65 -59.06 -19.56
N ASP A 320 3.91 -59.58 -20.53
CA ASP A 320 3.16 -60.83 -20.51
C ASP A 320 3.90 -61.94 -21.29
N TYR A 321 5.20 -61.75 -21.49
CA TYR A 321 6.08 -62.76 -22.07
C TYR A 321 6.45 -63.82 -21.00
N ASP A 322 5.62 -64.86 -20.90
CA ASP A 322 5.88 -66.05 -20.08
C ASP A 322 6.88 -66.98 -20.78
N GLU A 323 8.12 -67.08 -20.28
CA GLU A 323 9.00 -68.23 -20.56
C GLU A 323 8.95 -69.32 -19.46
N ASP A 324 8.55 -68.98 -18.23
CA ASP A 324 8.38 -69.91 -17.11
C ASP A 324 7.20 -69.45 -16.23
N ASP A 325 6.24 -70.34 -15.93
CA ASP A 325 4.92 -70.14 -15.27
C ASP A 325 4.92 -69.52 -13.84
N GLU A 326 5.74 -68.51 -13.55
CA GLU A 326 5.71 -67.75 -12.29
C GLU A 326 5.32 -66.30 -12.62
N ALA A 327 4.04 -65.95 -12.39
CA ALA A 327 3.54 -64.60 -12.52
C ALA A 327 4.29 -63.66 -11.55
N ASP A 328 5.33 -62.99 -12.04
CA ASP A 328 6.06 -61.99 -11.27
C ASP A 328 5.41 -60.61 -11.47
N ASP A 329 4.71 -60.13 -10.42
CA ASP A 329 4.16 -58.78 -10.36
C ASP A 329 5.26 -57.69 -10.50
N SER A 330 6.55 -58.06 -10.42
CA SER A 330 7.69 -57.15 -10.58
C SER A 330 7.87 -56.56 -12.00
N ASN A 331 7.21 -57.12 -13.02
CA ASN A 331 7.33 -56.69 -14.42
C ASN A 331 6.33 -55.60 -14.85
N THR A 332 5.53 -55.05 -13.92
CA THR A 332 4.60 -53.95 -14.22
C THR A 332 5.28 -52.60 -14.04
N ARG A 333 5.31 -51.79 -15.11
CA ARG A 333 5.84 -50.41 -15.08
C ARG A 333 4.74 -49.38 -15.32
N VAL A 334 4.93 -48.17 -14.81
CA VAL A 334 4.05 -47.03 -15.10
C VAL A 334 4.61 -46.28 -16.30
N VAL A 335 3.74 -46.01 -17.28
CA VAL A 335 4.08 -45.27 -18.49
C VAL A 335 3.19 -44.02 -18.57
N GLU A 336 3.81 -42.89 -18.87
CA GLU A 336 3.12 -41.64 -19.18
C GLU A 336 3.20 -41.37 -20.69
N VAL A 337 2.03 -41.19 -21.30
CA VAL A 337 1.88 -40.68 -22.67
C VAL A 337 1.49 -39.21 -22.59
N THR A 338 2.26 -38.33 -23.21
CA THR A 338 1.93 -36.91 -23.30
C THR A 338 1.71 -36.49 -24.75
N VAL A 339 0.75 -35.59 -24.95
CA VAL A 339 0.51 -34.91 -26.23
C VAL A 339 0.42 -33.42 -25.98
N GLY A 340 1.41 -32.68 -26.48
CA GLY A 340 1.51 -31.24 -26.33
C GLY A 340 0.66 -30.46 -27.34
N ASN A 341 0.67 -29.14 -27.18
CA ASN A 341 0.14 -28.18 -28.17
C ASN A 341 -1.35 -28.32 -28.55
N VAL A 342 -2.14 -29.00 -27.71
CA VAL A 342 -3.57 -29.21 -27.96
C VAL A 342 -4.35 -27.94 -27.65
N SER A 343 -5.15 -27.50 -28.61
CA SER A 343 -6.06 -26.35 -28.47
C SER A 343 -7.44 -26.84 -28.07
N ILE A 344 -8.15 -26.05 -27.25
CA ILE A 344 -9.54 -26.32 -26.86
C ILE A 344 -10.43 -25.18 -27.34
N GLU A 345 -11.40 -25.52 -28.18
CA GLU A 345 -12.42 -24.60 -28.70
C GLU A 345 -13.80 -25.08 -28.25
N GLY A 346 -14.39 -24.37 -27.28
CA GLY A 346 -15.65 -24.81 -26.67
C GLY A 346 -15.46 -26.08 -25.86
N ASP A 347 -16.12 -27.15 -26.26
CA ASP A 347 -16.08 -28.50 -25.67
C ASP A 347 -15.31 -29.52 -26.52
N HIS A 348 -14.58 -29.05 -27.54
CA HIS A 348 -13.80 -29.88 -28.46
C HIS A 348 -12.30 -29.52 -28.45
N THR A 349 -11.48 -30.49 -28.86
CA THR A 349 -10.03 -30.42 -29.01
C THR A 349 -9.64 -30.59 -30.47
N ASN A 350 -8.40 -30.24 -30.82
CA ASN A 350 -7.84 -30.51 -32.15
C ASN A 350 -6.98 -31.79 -32.19
N ILE A 351 -7.20 -32.73 -31.26
CA ILE A 351 -6.30 -33.88 -31.03
C ILE A 351 -6.02 -34.71 -32.30
N ASP A 352 -7.04 -34.91 -33.14
CA ASP A 352 -6.94 -35.68 -34.38
C ASP A 352 -6.03 -35.04 -35.45
N SER A 353 -5.68 -33.77 -35.28
CA SER A 353 -4.82 -33.01 -36.18
C SER A 353 -3.41 -32.78 -35.63
N ILE A 354 -3.11 -33.26 -34.42
CA ILE A 354 -1.80 -33.12 -33.81
C ILE A 354 -0.84 -34.13 -34.44
N ASP A 355 0.35 -33.65 -34.79
CA ASP A 355 1.45 -34.51 -35.20
C ASP A 355 2.07 -35.16 -33.95
N THR A 356 1.71 -36.41 -33.68
CA THR A 356 2.19 -37.13 -32.50
C THR A 356 3.66 -37.53 -32.58
N GLU A 357 4.31 -37.45 -33.75
CA GLU A 357 5.76 -37.66 -33.85
C GLU A 357 6.53 -36.48 -33.24
N ASP A 358 6.04 -35.26 -33.45
CA ASP A 358 6.66 -34.02 -32.96
C ASP A 358 6.14 -33.59 -31.58
N ASP A 359 4.84 -33.71 -31.34
CA ASP A 359 4.17 -33.22 -30.13
C ASP A 359 3.84 -34.33 -29.12
N GLY A 360 4.05 -35.60 -29.49
CA GLY A 360 3.77 -36.76 -28.67
C GLY A 360 5.02 -37.33 -27.99
N LYS A 361 4.86 -37.90 -26.80
CA LYS A 361 5.93 -38.63 -26.10
C LYS A 361 5.37 -39.78 -25.28
N VAL A 362 6.01 -40.95 -25.38
CA VAL A 362 5.80 -42.09 -24.48
C VAL A 362 7.01 -42.19 -23.55
N SER A 363 6.79 -42.36 -22.26
CA SER A 363 7.88 -42.40 -21.28
C SER A 363 7.58 -43.34 -20.11
N THR A 364 8.49 -44.29 -19.86
CA THR A 364 8.49 -45.06 -18.60
C THR A 364 8.86 -44.13 -17.44
N GLN A 365 8.16 -44.28 -16.32
CA GLN A 365 8.31 -43.44 -15.14
C GLN A 365 8.95 -44.22 -13.99
N ASP A 366 9.98 -43.64 -13.37
CA ASP A 366 10.64 -44.20 -12.18
C ASP A 366 9.88 -43.89 -10.88
N SER A 367 8.99 -42.90 -10.93
CA SER A 367 8.19 -42.49 -9.76
C SER A 367 7.01 -43.43 -9.53
N SER A 368 6.65 -43.63 -8.27
CA SER A 368 5.42 -44.37 -7.92
C SER A 368 4.17 -43.72 -8.55
N LEU A 369 3.16 -44.54 -8.86
CA LEU A 369 1.90 -44.07 -9.42
C LEU A 369 1.24 -42.96 -8.58
N GLU A 370 1.27 -43.10 -7.25
CA GLU A 370 0.69 -42.11 -6.32
C GLU A 370 1.36 -40.73 -6.48
N VAL A 371 2.70 -40.71 -6.60
CA VAL A 371 3.46 -39.47 -6.79
C VAL A 371 3.13 -38.83 -8.15
N LEU A 372 3.06 -39.64 -9.21
CA LEU A 372 2.70 -39.15 -10.55
C LEU A 372 1.30 -38.54 -10.58
N GLN A 373 0.32 -39.26 -10.03
CA GLN A 373 -1.06 -38.78 -9.95
C GLN A 373 -1.19 -37.51 -9.11
N HIS A 374 -0.45 -37.43 -7.99
CA HIS A 374 -0.39 -36.22 -7.16
C HIS A 374 0.17 -35.02 -7.94
N ASN A 375 1.30 -35.20 -8.63
CA ASN A 375 1.95 -34.13 -9.38
C ASN A 375 1.08 -33.66 -10.57
N LEU A 376 0.47 -34.59 -11.30
CA LEU A 376 -0.45 -34.26 -12.39
C LEU A 376 -1.72 -33.58 -11.89
N ALA A 377 -2.23 -33.92 -10.71
CA ALA A 377 -3.36 -33.20 -10.10
C ALA A 377 -2.96 -31.81 -9.59
N ALA A 378 -1.72 -31.65 -9.10
CA ALA A 378 -1.18 -30.37 -8.66
C ALA A 378 -1.05 -29.39 -9.83
N ASN A 379 -0.68 -29.86 -11.02
CA ASN A 379 -0.40 -29.01 -12.18
C ASN A 379 -1.50 -28.99 -13.24
N GLY A 380 -2.33 -30.04 -13.29
CA GLY A 380 -3.40 -30.22 -14.26
C GLY A 380 -4.77 -30.45 -13.63
N ILE A 381 -5.70 -30.89 -14.46
CA ILE A 381 -7.08 -31.21 -14.11
C ILE A 381 -7.35 -32.64 -14.56
N LYS A 382 -7.74 -33.52 -13.63
CA LYS A 382 -8.13 -34.88 -13.96
C LYS A 382 -9.47 -34.87 -14.69
N VAL A 383 -9.53 -35.51 -15.87
CA VAL A 383 -10.72 -35.51 -16.74
C VAL A 383 -11.28 -36.91 -17.01
N LYS A 384 -10.48 -37.97 -16.83
CA LYS A 384 -10.92 -39.36 -16.94
C LYS A 384 -10.19 -40.25 -15.94
#